data_AF-A0A9E4GQM1-F1
#
_entry.id   AF-A0A9E4GQM1-F1
#
_cell.length_a   1.000
_cell.length_b   1.000
_cell.length_c   1.000
_cell.angle_alpha   90.00
_cell.angle_beta   90.00
_cell.angle_gamma   90.00
#
_symmetry.space_group_name_H-M   'P 1'
#
loop_
_entity.id
_entity.type
_entity.pdbx_description
1 polymer ?
#
loop_
_entity_poly.entity_id
_entity_poly.type
_entity_poly.pdbx_seq_one_letter_code
_entity_poly.pdbx_strand_id
1 'polypeptide(L)'
;ISIPTIDIHTIGAGGGSIAWVDEGGHLQVGPQSAGAAPGPACYSKGGQQPTFKQAALQIGFLDPNNFLGGEIDIDPALAEASIDNLAQQLGMGTQDVAAGIVSILEAKMAGAVRVISVERGYHPRDFALCAFGGGGAFVAANIARELGVPLAIIPPGPGNFSALGMLMVDVVHDYARTHITGLVDMDPAQANQVYTELASQGQAALASDGFSADQQQFLPSAEMRYRGQEHTVNIPLPGVTLSTDDIPLITERFHAAHLQQYGHSMMQDPIEIVTLRLRAVGLLPRPDLARAESGSGDLAAASRGSRLVFDRASSAQIEYQVYDRMKMGAGDSLSGPAIVEEPSSTTMVHAGDTLTVGEYGELQIRIAQRGDNG
;
A
#
# COMPACT_ATOMS: atom_id res chain seq x y z
N ILE A 1 7.13 -27.04 2.17
CA ILE A 1 6.59 -26.60 0.86
C ILE A 1 6.64 -25.08 0.88
N SER A 2 7.51 -24.48 0.07
CA SER A 2 7.62 -23.02 -0.02
C SER A 2 6.80 -22.56 -1.22
N ILE A 3 5.58 -22.08 -0.96
CA ILE A 3 4.76 -21.43 -1.98
C ILE A 3 5.23 -19.98 -2.04
N PRO A 4 5.68 -19.46 -3.20
CA PRO A 4 6.05 -18.06 -3.32
C PRO A 4 4.81 -17.20 -3.05
N THR A 5 4.90 -16.33 -2.05
CA THR A 5 3.84 -15.39 -1.67
C THR A 5 4.31 -13.96 -1.86
N ILE A 6 3.36 -13.06 -2.13
CA ILE A 6 3.63 -11.63 -2.02
C ILE A 6 4.01 -11.35 -0.56
N ASP A 7 5.12 -10.64 -0.38
CA ASP A 7 5.63 -10.30 0.95
C ASP A 7 4.82 -9.14 1.52
N ILE A 8 3.83 -9.46 2.34
CA ILE A 8 2.93 -8.52 2.99
C ILE A 8 3.30 -8.44 4.47
N HIS A 9 3.70 -7.25 4.91
CA HIS A 9 3.90 -6.95 6.33
C HIS A 9 2.64 -6.31 6.90
N THR A 10 1.93 -7.06 7.73
CA THR A 10 0.72 -6.58 8.39
C THR A 10 1.05 -5.96 9.74
N ILE A 11 0.51 -4.76 9.99
CA ILE A 11 0.61 -4.08 11.27
C ILE A 11 -0.76 -3.92 11.92
N GLY A 12 -0.81 -4.06 13.25
CA GLY A 12 -2.01 -3.83 14.06
C GLY A 12 -2.32 -2.34 14.26
N ALA A 13 -2.34 -1.56 13.18
CA ALA A 13 -2.53 -0.12 13.20
C ALA A 13 -3.60 0.29 12.18
N GLY A 14 -4.73 0.83 12.64
CA GLY A 14 -5.80 1.26 11.76
C GLY A 14 -6.90 2.04 12.48
N GLY A 15 -7.99 2.31 11.77
CA GLY A 15 -9.07 3.19 12.26
C GLY A 15 -9.68 2.79 13.61
N GLY A 16 -9.72 1.48 13.89
CA GLY A 16 -10.26 0.92 15.12
C GLY A 16 -9.24 0.68 16.23
N SER A 17 -7.95 1.01 16.02
CA SER A 17 -6.91 0.77 17.03
C SER A 17 -7.25 1.50 18.33
N ILE A 18 -7.28 0.74 19.43
CA ILE A 18 -7.69 1.21 20.76
C ILE A 18 -6.52 1.91 21.43
N ALA A 19 -6.77 3.07 22.04
CA ALA A 19 -5.83 3.77 22.90
C ALA A 19 -5.99 3.33 24.36
N TRP A 20 -4.88 3.16 25.07
CA TRP A 20 -4.85 2.69 26.45
C TRP A 20 -3.60 3.20 27.18
N VAL A 21 -3.58 3.12 28.52
CA VAL A 21 -2.41 3.45 29.35
C VAL A 21 -1.75 2.16 29.82
N ASP A 22 -0.44 2.04 29.63
CA ASP A 22 0.31 0.88 30.12
C ASP A 22 0.64 0.94 31.62
N GLU A 23 1.19 -0.15 32.16
CA GLU A 23 1.57 -0.23 33.57
C GLU A 23 2.61 0.84 33.99
N GLY A 24 3.35 1.38 33.02
CA GLY A 24 4.30 2.47 33.21
C GLY A 24 3.68 3.86 33.16
N GLY A 25 2.37 3.98 32.92
CA GLY A 25 1.68 5.26 32.80
C GLY A 25 1.82 5.92 31.42
N HIS A 26 2.27 5.21 30.39
CA HIS A 26 2.43 5.77 29.04
C HIS A 26 1.23 5.48 28.15
N LEU A 27 0.91 6.44 27.28
CA LEU A 27 -0.10 6.28 26.24
C LEU A 27 0.36 5.27 25.17
N GLN A 28 -0.47 4.28 24.91
CA GLN A 28 -0.30 3.26 23.88
C GLN A 28 -1.49 3.27 22.92
N VAL A 29 -1.27 2.83 21.67
CA VAL A 29 -2.32 2.68 20.66
C VAL A 29 -2.16 1.35 19.93
N GLY A 30 -3.21 0.53 19.92
CA GLY A 30 -3.15 -0.85 19.45
C GLY A 30 -2.30 -1.76 20.35
N PRO A 31 -2.08 -3.04 19.95
CA PRO A 31 -2.54 -3.66 18.71
C PRO A 31 -4.04 -4.03 18.73
N GLN A 32 -4.71 -3.94 19.87
CA GLN A 32 -6.13 -4.22 19.99
C GLN A 32 -6.96 -3.26 19.11
N SER A 33 -8.06 -3.78 18.56
CA SER A 33 -8.96 -3.03 17.70
C SER A 33 -10.41 -3.17 18.18
N ALA A 34 -11.17 -2.09 18.12
CA ALA A 34 -12.60 -2.08 18.39
C ALA A 34 -13.43 -2.76 17.27
N GLY A 35 -12.80 -3.05 16.12
CA GLY A 35 -13.47 -3.63 14.95
C GLY A 35 -14.62 -2.76 14.44
N ALA A 36 -15.61 -3.41 13.81
CA ALA A 36 -16.85 -2.76 13.37
C ALA A 36 -18.02 -2.94 14.35
N ALA A 37 -17.97 -3.97 15.20
CA ALA A 37 -18.97 -4.28 16.22
C ALA A 37 -18.25 -4.73 17.53
N PRO A 38 -18.44 -4.05 18.67
CA PRO A 38 -19.32 -2.89 18.86
C PRO A 38 -18.80 -1.61 18.18
N GLY A 39 -17.54 -1.61 17.71
CA GLY A 39 -16.92 -0.50 17.01
C GLY A 39 -16.49 0.65 17.94
N PRO A 40 -16.00 1.76 17.37
CA PRO A 40 -15.68 2.98 18.11
C PRO A 40 -16.87 3.51 18.92
N ALA A 41 -16.62 4.16 20.07
CA ALA A 41 -17.72 4.66 20.90
C ALA A 41 -18.60 5.69 20.18
N CYS A 42 -18.01 6.48 19.27
CA CYS A 42 -18.75 7.44 18.46
C CYS A 42 -19.79 6.81 17.51
N TYR A 43 -19.79 5.49 17.31
CA TYR A 43 -20.81 4.82 16.51
C TYR A 43 -22.10 4.54 17.30
N SER A 44 -22.14 4.82 18.61
CA SER A 44 -23.31 4.60 19.47
C SER A 44 -23.83 3.15 19.49
N LYS A 45 -22.94 2.18 19.24
CA LYS A 45 -23.24 0.73 19.17
C LYS A 45 -22.74 -0.06 20.38
N GLY A 46 -22.49 0.63 21.50
CA GLY A 46 -22.04 0.02 22.76
C GLY A 46 -20.52 -0.03 22.96
N GLY A 47 -19.73 0.48 22.02
CA GLY A 47 -18.29 0.69 22.21
C GLY A 47 -18.04 1.78 23.25
N GLN A 48 -16.97 1.65 24.05
CA GLN A 48 -16.59 2.64 25.08
C GLN A 48 -15.11 3.02 25.06
N GLN A 49 -14.29 2.23 24.37
CA GLN A 49 -12.85 2.43 24.33
C GLN A 49 -12.49 3.56 23.35
N PRO A 50 -11.54 4.45 23.69
CA PRO A 50 -11.06 5.46 22.77
C PRO A 50 -10.29 4.80 21.62
N THR A 51 -10.54 5.25 20.40
CA THR A 51 -9.89 4.74 19.19
C THR A 51 -9.23 5.85 18.39
N PHE A 52 -8.34 5.47 17.47
CA PHE A 52 -7.76 6.41 16.51
C PHE A 52 -8.81 7.24 15.77
N LYS A 53 -9.91 6.62 15.31
CA LYS A 53 -10.96 7.34 14.58
C LYS A 53 -11.65 8.41 15.44
N GLN A 54 -11.83 8.14 16.73
CA GLN A 54 -12.38 9.12 17.66
C GLN A 54 -11.39 10.25 17.93
N ALA A 55 -10.11 9.92 18.04
CA ALA A 55 -9.06 10.92 18.17
C ALA A 55 -8.98 11.83 16.94
N ALA A 56 -9.04 11.24 15.74
CA ALA A 56 -9.12 11.95 14.46
C ALA A 56 -10.32 12.89 14.37
N LEU A 57 -11.49 12.46 14.86
CA LEU A 57 -12.67 13.30 14.98
C LEU A 57 -12.42 14.47 15.95
N GLN A 58 -11.87 14.20 17.12
CA GLN A 58 -11.67 15.19 18.18
C GLN A 58 -10.67 16.30 17.81
N ILE A 59 -9.66 15.97 17.00
CA ILE A 59 -8.69 16.96 16.51
C ILE A 59 -9.17 17.68 15.23
N GLY A 60 -10.38 17.40 14.74
CA GLY A 60 -10.99 18.11 13.62
C GLY A 60 -10.62 17.57 12.23
N PHE A 61 -10.06 16.37 12.11
CA PHE A 61 -9.75 15.79 10.80
C PHE A 61 -10.95 15.14 10.11
N LEU A 62 -11.94 14.65 10.86
CA LEU A 62 -13.14 14.04 10.30
C LEU A 62 -14.36 14.95 10.46
N ASP A 63 -15.26 14.92 9.47
CA ASP A 63 -16.56 15.58 9.58
C ASP A 63 -17.54 14.68 10.35
N PRO A 64 -18.09 15.14 11.48
CA PRO A 64 -19.16 14.40 12.13
C PRO A 64 -20.44 14.29 11.29
N ASN A 65 -20.71 15.24 10.40
CA ASN A 65 -21.95 15.32 9.62
C ASN A 65 -21.83 14.69 8.22
N ASN A 66 -20.62 14.30 7.80
CA ASN A 66 -20.35 13.75 6.47
C ASN A 66 -19.59 12.41 6.55
N PHE A 67 -19.68 11.71 7.69
CA PHE A 67 -19.01 10.42 7.85
C PHE A 67 -19.65 9.35 6.95
N LEU A 68 -18.81 8.69 6.14
CA LEU A 68 -19.25 7.79 5.06
C LEU A 68 -20.25 8.44 4.09
N GLY A 69 -20.05 9.72 3.75
CA GLY A 69 -20.98 10.47 2.90
C GLY A 69 -22.31 10.83 3.58
N GLY A 70 -22.37 10.76 4.92
CA GLY A 70 -23.56 11.02 5.72
C GLY A 70 -24.44 9.78 5.94
N GLU A 71 -24.01 8.58 5.54
CA GLU A 71 -24.77 7.34 5.76
C GLU A 71 -24.69 6.82 7.20
N ILE A 72 -23.67 7.25 7.95
CA ILE A 72 -23.47 6.84 9.35
C ILE A 72 -23.40 8.08 10.23
N ASP A 73 -24.42 8.25 11.06
CA ASP A 73 -24.39 9.23 12.14
C ASP A 73 -23.34 8.81 13.19
N ILE A 74 -22.46 9.73 13.54
CA ILE A 74 -21.51 9.56 14.62
C ILE A 74 -21.74 10.61 15.70
N ASP A 75 -21.52 10.23 16.96
CA ASP A 75 -21.68 11.09 18.12
C ASP A 75 -20.31 11.62 18.59
N PRO A 76 -20.00 12.92 18.38
CA PRO A 76 -18.74 13.51 18.82
C PRO A 76 -18.60 13.55 20.34
N ALA A 77 -19.70 13.67 21.09
CA ALA A 77 -19.64 13.72 22.55
C ALA A 77 -19.21 12.37 23.13
N LEU A 78 -19.62 11.26 22.51
CA LEU A 78 -19.11 9.93 22.88
C LEU A 78 -17.63 9.74 22.51
N ALA A 79 -17.17 10.35 21.42
CA ALA A 79 -15.74 10.39 21.09
C ALA A 79 -14.96 11.11 22.18
N GLU A 80 -15.37 12.34 22.49
CA GLU A 80 -14.75 13.20 23.49
C GLU A 80 -14.73 12.54 24.87
N ALA A 81 -15.86 12.03 25.37
CA ALA A 81 -15.94 11.39 26.67
C ALA A 81 -15.01 10.17 26.81
N SER A 82 -14.88 9.37 25.75
CA SER A 82 -13.97 8.21 25.77
C SER A 82 -12.49 8.61 25.87
N ILE A 83 -12.12 9.73 25.23
CA ILE A 83 -10.74 10.26 25.26
C ILE A 83 -10.50 11.01 26.57
N ASP A 84 -11.49 11.73 27.09
CA ASP A 84 -11.40 12.46 28.35
C ASP A 84 -11.10 11.53 29.53
N ASN A 85 -11.74 10.36 29.58
CA ASN A 85 -11.43 9.32 30.56
C ASN A 85 -9.96 8.85 30.51
N LEU A 86 -9.37 8.81 29.32
CA LEU A 86 -7.95 8.48 29.13
C LEU A 86 -7.05 9.65 29.53
N ALA A 87 -7.47 10.87 29.21
CA ALA A 87 -6.77 12.10 29.52
C ALA A 87 -6.67 12.36 31.03
N GLN A 88 -7.74 12.07 31.77
CA GLN A 88 -7.76 12.13 33.24
C GLN A 88 -6.75 11.17 33.88
N GLN A 89 -6.58 9.96 33.33
CA GLN A 89 -5.58 8.99 33.81
C GLN A 89 -4.15 9.46 33.57
N LEU A 90 -3.91 10.19 32.48
CA LEU A 90 -2.61 10.72 32.09
C LEU A 90 -2.30 12.10 32.69
N GLY A 91 -3.29 12.77 33.28
CA GLY A 91 -3.15 14.16 33.74
C GLY A 91 -2.92 15.15 32.60
N MET A 92 -3.47 14.89 31.42
CA MET A 92 -3.29 15.67 30.19
C MET A 92 -4.62 16.27 29.70
N GLY A 93 -4.55 17.24 28.78
CA GLY A 93 -5.73 17.76 28.10
C GLY A 93 -6.27 16.77 27.05
N THR A 94 -7.59 16.73 26.87
CA THR A 94 -8.27 15.79 25.96
C THR A 94 -7.84 15.97 24.50
N GLN A 95 -7.62 17.21 24.04
CA GLN A 95 -7.10 17.47 22.69
C GLN A 95 -5.65 17.01 22.52
N ASP A 96 -4.80 17.18 23.55
CA ASP A 96 -3.40 16.72 23.51
C ASP A 96 -3.31 15.19 23.45
N VAL A 97 -4.18 14.50 24.20
CA VAL A 97 -4.26 13.04 24.16
C VAL A 97 -4.79 12.57 22.81
N ALA A 98 -5.83 13.21 22.26
CA ALA A 98 -6.33 12.89 20.93
C ALA A 98 -5.23 13.04 19.86
N ALA A 99 -4.52 14.16 19.84
CA ALA A 99 -3.40 14.35 18.92
C ALA A 99 -2.27 13.34 19.17
N GLY A 100 -2.00 13.01 20.44
CA GLY A 100 -1.04 11.98 20.83
C GLY A 100 -1.39 10.59 20.28
N ILE A 101 -2.67 10.20 20.31
CA ILE A 101 -3.16 8.94 19.75
C ILE A 101 -2.85 8.87 18.25
N VAL A 102 -3.13 9.96 17.52
CA VAL A 102 -2.86 10.04 16.08
C VAL A 102 -1.36 9.95 15.80
N SER A 103 -0.53 10.75 16.47
CA SER A 103 0.92 10.73 16.29
C SER A 103 1.56 9.37 16.61
N ILE A 104 1.08 8.67 17.65
CA ILE A 104 1.59 7.33 18.00
C ILE A 104 1.25 6.33 16.89
N LEU A 105 0.02 6.38 16.34
CA LEU A 105 -0.37 5.49 15.26
C LEU A 105 0.45 5.75 13.99
N GLU A 106 0.62 7.02 13.62
CA GLU A 106 1.45 7.44 12.48
C GLU A 106 2.90 6.98 12.64
N ALA A 107 3.50 7.17 13.83
CA ALA A 107 4.86 6.72 14.11
C ALA A 107 5.00 5.18 14.01
N LYS A 108 4.01 4.42 14.48
CA LYS A 108 3.99 2.95 14.31
C LYS A 108 3.90 2.54 12.85
N MET A 109 3.05 3.21 12.06
CA MET A 109 2.93 2.96 10.63
C MET A 109 4.21 3.32 9.86
N ALA A 110 4.81 4.48 10.14
CA ALA A 110 6.08 4.87 9.55
C ALA A 110 7.21 3.90 9.92
N GLY A 111 7.30 3.47 11.18
CA GLY A 111 8.27 2.45 11.61
C GLY A 111 8.15 1.15 10.83
N ALA A 112 6.91 0.68 10.58
CA ALA A 112 6.68 -0.52 9.80
C ALA A 112 7.09 -0.38 8.33
N VAL A 113 6.76 0.76 7.70
CA VAL A 113 7.19 1.04 6.32
C VAL A 113 8.71 1.15 6.23
N ARG A 114 9.39 1.68 7.26
CA ARG A 114 10.85 1.75 7.33
C ARG A 114 11.51 0.36 7.35
N VAL A 115 10.95 -0.58 8.11
CA VAL A 115 11.43 -1.98 8.16
C VAL A 115 11.38 -2.66 6.79
N ILE A 116 10.31 -2.44 6.02
CA ILE A 116 10.17 -3.06 4.69
C ILE A 116 10.92 -2.33 3.57
N SER A 117 11.46 -1.13 3.84
CA SER A 117 12.18 -0.30 2.85
C SER A 117 13.66 -0.18 3.20
N VAL A 118 13.99 0.68 4.17
CA VAL A 118 15.36 1.05 4.55
C VAL A 118 16.16 -0.17 5.02
N GLU A 119 15.57 -1.03 5.85
CA GLU A 119 16.28 -2.21 6.37
C GLU A 119 16.55 -3.27 5.28
N ARG A 120 15.90 -3.13 4.12
CA ARG A 120 16.15 -3.94 2.92
C ARG A 120 17.08 -3.26 1.91
N GLY A 121 17.67 -2.11 2.27
CA GLY A 121 18.60 -1.36 1.43
C GLY A 121 17.95 -0.41 0.44
N TYR A 122 16.62 -0.22 0.49
CA TYR A 122 15.94 0.75 -0.37
C TYR A 122 16.00 2.16 0.20
N HIS A 123 16.28 3.15 -0.64
CA HIS A 123 16.26 4.55 -0.23
C HIS A 123 14.83 5.13 -0.43
N PRO A 124 14.10 5.55 0.64
CA PRO A 124 12.70 5.97 0.51
C PRO A 124 12.43 7.14 -0.45
N ARG A 125 13.43 8.01 -0.66
CA ARG A 125 13.34 9.12 -1.62
C ARG A 125 13.14 8.68 -3.07
N ASP A 126 13.47 7.44 -3.41
CA ASP A 126 13.36 6.92 -4.77
C ASP A 126 11.95 6.36 -5.06
N PHE A 127 11.04 6.45 -4.08
CA PHE A 127 9.70 5.88 -4.16
C PHE A 127 8.61 6.95 -3.99
N ALA A 128 7.39 6.56 -4.37
CA ALA A 128 6.17 7.24 -3.97
C ALA A 128 5.39 6.36 -2.98
N LEU A 129 4.72 6.97 -2.01
CA LEU A 129 3.85 6.28 -1.07
C LEU A 129 2.43 6.20 -1.66
N CYS A 130 2.00 5.02 -2.11
CA CYS A 130 0.60 4.81 -2.48
C CYS A 130 -0.24 4.50 -1.23
N ALA A 131 -1.18 5.37 -0.90
CA ALA A 131 -2.01 5.28 0.31
C ALA A 131 -3.48 5.00 -0.05
N PHE A 132 -3.94 3.80 0.30
CA PHE A 132 -5.32 3.35 0.07
C PHE A 132 -5.93 2.75 1.35
N GLY A 133 -7.19 2.32 1.26
CA GLY A 133 -8.04 2.02 2.41
C GLY A 133 -8.63 3.29 3.02
N GLY A 134 -9.76 3.16 3.73
CA GLY A 134 -10.52 4.33 4.19
C GLY A 134 -9.82 5.23 5.22
N GLY A 135 -8.69 4.77 5.79
CA GLY A 135 -7.84 5.57 6.68
C GLY A 135 -6.43 5.82 6.13
N GLY A 136 -6.09 5.34 4.93
CA GLY A 136 -4.73 5.45 4.39
C GLY A 136 -4.38 6.88 3.99
N ALA A 137 -5.27 7.52 3.23
CA ALA A 137 -5.08 8.90 2.75
C ALA A 137 -4.93 9.93 3.90
N PHE A 138 -5.53 9.62 5.04
CA PHE A 138 -5.51 10.45 6.24
C PHE A 138 -4.09 10.61 6.80
N VAL A 139 -3.36 9.50 6.94
CA VAL A 139 -2.01 9.47 7.53
C VAL A 139 -0.91 9.67 6.48
N ALA A 140 -1.26 9.65 5.19
CA ALA A 140 -0.32 9.53 4.08
C ALA A 140 0.76 10.61 4.09
N ALA A 141 0.37 11.88 4.24
CA ALA A 141 1.29 13.01 4.19
C ALA A 141 2.31 12.96 5.36
N ASN A 142 1.85 12.64 6.57
CA ASN A 142 2.72 12.55 7.74
C ASN A 142 3.67 11.36 7.68
N ILE A 143 3.18 10.18 7.25
CA ILE A 143 4.02 9.00 7.05
C ILE A 143 5.07 9.28 5.96
N ALA A 144 4.66 9.85 4.82
CA ALA A 144 5.58 10.17 3.74
C ALA A 144 6.67 11.15 4.21
N ARG A 145 6.29 12.18 4.99
CA ARG A 145 7.24 13.13 5.58
C ARG A 145 8.22 12.49 6.55
N GLU A 146 7.75 11.63 7.45
CA GLU A 146 8.58 10.93 8.43
C GLU A 146 9.59 9.97 7.77
N LEU A 147 9.21 9.40 6.63
CA LEU A 147 10.06 8.52 5.83
C LEU A 147 10.97 9.26 4.85
N GLY A 148 10.75 10.56 4.63
CA GLY A 148 11.43 11.34 3.59
C GLY A 148 11.00 10.98 2.17
N VAL A 149 9.81 10.41 1.99
CA VAL A 149 9.20 10.12 0.69
C VAL A 149 8.66 11.43 0.09
N PRO A 150 9.05 11.81 -1.14
CA PRO A 150 8.70 13.11 -1.71
C PRO A 150 7.26 13.22 -2.22
N LEU A 151 6.61 12.08 -2.49
CA LEU A 151 5.32 12.01 -3.14
C LEU A 151 4.41 10.98 -2.47
N ALA A 152 3.23 11.38 -2.05
CA ALA A 152 2.14 10.47 -1.68
C ALA A 152 1.08 10.46 -2.80
N ILE A 153 0.58 9.28 -3.16
CA ILE A 153 -0.44 9.05 -4.18
C ILE A 153 -1.67 8.44 -3.52
N ILE A 154 -2.81 9.10 -3.67
CA ILE A 154 -4.10 8.64 -3.15
C ILE A 154 -4.98 8.29 -4.36
N PRO A 155 -5.23 7.01 -4.64
CA PRO A 155 -6.01 6.62 -5.81
C PRO A 155 -7.49 7.02 -5.67
N PRO A 156 -8.25 7.08 -6.77
CA PRO A 156 -9.71 7.22 -6.72
C PRO A 156 -10.37 6.13 -5.89
N GLY A 157 -11.32 6.50 -5.02
CA GLY A 157 -12.00 5.56 -4.16
C GLY A 157 -11.03 4.72 -3.33
N PRO A 158 -10.13 5.33 -2.55
CA PRO A 158 -9.06 4.62 -1.85
C PRO A 158 -9.63 3.58 -0.89
N GLY A 159 -10.81 3.80 -0.30
CA GLY A 159 -11.51 2.80 0.51
C GLY A 159 -11.85 1.49 -0.22
N ASN A 160 -11.99 1.53 -1.54
CA ASN A 160 -12.37 0.39 -2.40
C ASN A 160 -11.23 -0.06 -3.33
N PHE A 161 -10.02 0.48 -3.18
CA PHE A 161 -8.93 0.26 -4.14
C PHE A 161 -8.52 -1.21 -4.29
N SER A 162 -8.62 -2.00 -3.23
CA SER A 162 -8.37 -3.46 -3.30
C SER A 162 -9.35 -4.19 -4.21
N ALA A 163 -10.60 -3.71 -4.31
CA ALA A 163 -11.59 -4.29 -5.22
C ALA A 163 -11.24 -4.01 -6.68
N LEU A 164 -10.72 -2.81 -6.98
CA LEU A 164 -10.16 -2.51 -8.30
C LEU A 164 -9.00 -3.46 -8.64
N GLY A 165 -8.10 -3.73 -7.69
CA GLY A 165 -7.03 -4.70 -7.87
C GLY A 165 -7.54 -6.08 -8.29
N MET A 166 -8.63 -6.57 -7.68
CA MET A 166 -9.26 -7.86 -8.04
C MET A 166 -9.85 -7.88 -9.46
N LEU A 167 -10.23 -6.72 -10.02
CA LEU A 167 -10.72 -6.61 -11.39
C LEU A 167 -9.60 -6.57 -12.43
N MET A 168 -8.35 -6.32 -12.00
CA MET A 168 -7.19 -6.11 -12.86
C MET A 168 -6.27 -7.33 -12.95
N VAL A 169 -6.55 -8.39 -12.20
CA VAL A 169 -5.72 -9.61 -12.16
C VAL A 169 -6.14 -10.62 -13.21
N ASP A 170 -5.17 -11.37 -13.71
CA ASP A 170 -5.38 -12.57 -14.52
C ASP A 170 -5.47 -13.81 -13.61
N VAL A 171 -6.07 -14.90 -14.11
CA VAL A 171 -6.05 -16.19 -13.41
C VAL A 171 -4.69 -16.83 -13.58
N VAL A 172 -4.08 -17.29 -12.49
CA VAL A 172 -2.72 -17.83 -12.52
C VAL A 172 -2.65 -19.20 -11.86
N HIS A 173 -2.14 -20.18 -12.59
CA HIS A 173 -1.70 -21.47 -12.06
C HIS A 173 -0.18 -21.58 -12.13
N ASP A 174 0.47 -21.69 -10.97
CA ASP A 174 1.92 -21.86 -10.87
C ASP A 174 2.28 -23.34 -10.72
N TYR A 175 3.10 -23.84 -11.63
CA TYR A 175 3.64 -25.20 -11.61
C TYR A 175 5.16 -25.17 -11.41
N ALA A 176 5.69 -26.19 -10.75
CA ALA A 176 7.12 -26.33 -10.51
C ALA A 176 7.54 -27.79 -10.53
N ARG A 177 8.73 -28.07 -11.08
CA ARG A 177 9.39 -29.37 -11.00
C ARG A 177 10.87 -29.18 -10.67
N THR A 178 11.33 -29.82 -9.60
CA THR A 178 12.75 -29.88 -9.27
C THR A 178 13.51 -30.57 -10.39
N HIS A 179 14.57 -29.91 -10.89
CA HIS A 179 15.43 -30.38 -11.95
C HIS A 179 16.83 -29.81 -11.71
N ILE A 180 17.68 -30.58 -11.03
CA ILE A 180 19.02 -30.14 -10.64
C ILE A 180 20.00 -30.49 -11.75
N THR A 181 20.52 -29.47 -12.44
CA THR A 181 21.54 -29.64 -13.47
C THR A 181 22.39 -28.37 -13.63
N GLY A 182 23.63 -28.51 -14.11
CA GLY A 182 24.43 -27.35 -14.51
C GLY A 182 23.79 -26.69 -15.72
N LEU A 183 23.73 -25.36 -15.77
CA LEU A 183 23.13 -24.64 -16.91
C LEU A 183 23.82 -24.99 -18.24
N VAL A 184 25.15 -25.08 -18.22
CA VAL A 184 25.96 -25.44 -19.40
C VAL A 184 25.85 -26.92 -19.77
N ASP A 185 25.52 -27.77 -18.79
CA ASP A 185 25.36 -29.22 -18.95
C ASP A 185 23.90 -29.62 -19.22
N MET A 186 22.99 -28.65 -19.27
CA MET A 186 21.56 -28.88 -19.44
C MET A 186 21.29 -29.46 -20.83
N ASP A 187 20.62 -30.60 -20.87
CA ASP A 187 20.03 -31.15 -22.09
C ASP A 187 18.71 -30.41 -22.38
N PRO A 188 18.62 -29.57 -23.44
CA PRO A 188 17.40 -28.85 -23.75
C PRO A 188 16.21 -29.77 -24.01
N ALA A 189 16.44 -30.99 -24.53
CA ALA A 189 15.34 -31.93 -24.78
C ALA A 189 14.65 -32.35 -23.48
N GLN A 190 15.42 -32.58 -22.41
CA GLN A 190 14.87 -32.92 -21.09
C GLN A 190 14.12 -31.75 -20.47
N ALA A 191 14.69 -30.54 -20.52
CA ALA A 191 14.03 -29.34 -20.02
C ALA A 191 12.71 -29.06 -20.78
N ASN A 192 12.73 -29.20 -22.11
CA ASN A 192 11.55 -29.02 -22.96
C ASN A 192 10.47 -30.06 -22.69
N GLN A 193 10.85 -31.31 -22.39
CA GLN A 193 9.89 -32.33 -21.96
C GLN A 193 9.19 -31.91 -20.67
N VAL A 194 9.94 -31.41 -19.67
CA VAL A 194 9.35 -30.90 -18.42
C VAL A 194 8.39 -29.75 -18.71
N TYR A 195 8.80 -28.75 -19.49
CA TYR A 195 7.92 -27.63 -19.83
C TYR A 195 6.67 -28.04 -20.62
N THR A 196 6.78 -29.02 -21.51
CA THR A 196 5.63 -29.58 -22.23
C THR A 196 4.63 -30.22 -21.28
N GLU A 197 5.11 -31.00 -20.30
CA GLU A 197 4.25 -31.62 -19.29
C GLU A 197 3.60 -30.57 -18.37
N LEU A 198 4.34 -29.56 -17.94
CA LEU A 198 3.79 -28.45 -17.13
C LEU A 198 2.78 -27.63 -17.94
N ALA A 199 3.04 -27.38 -19.23
CA ALA A 199 2.15 -26.63 -20.10
C ALA A 199 0.86 -27.38 -20.36
N SER A 200 0.93 -28.70 -20.53
CA SER A 200 -0.27 -29.55 -20.65
C SER A 200 -1.14 -29.50 -19.39
N GLN A 201 -0.53 -29.52 -18.20
CA GLN A 201 -1.26 -29.35 -16.94
C GLN A 201 -1.92 -27.97 -16.83
N GLY A 202 -1.17 -26.91 -17.15
CA GLY A 202 -1.68 -25.54 -17.14
C GLY A 202 -2.81 -25.32 -18.15
N GLN A 203 -2.69 -25.88 -19.36
CA GLN A 203 -3.72 -25.83 -20.39
C GLN A 203 -5.00 -26.52 -19.92
N ALA A 204 -4.89 -27.69 -19.29
CA ALA A 204 -6.04 -28.42 -18.76
C ALA A 204 -6.75 -27.65 -17.64
N ALA A 205 -5.98 -27.03 -16.72
CA ALA A 205 -6.53 -26.22 -15.64
C ALA A 205 -7.26 -24.97 -16.19
N LEU A 206 -6.59 -24.20 -17.07
CA LEU A 206 -7.19 -23.00 -17.67
C LEU A 206 -8.41 -23.32 -18.54
N ALA A 207 -8.40 -24.44 -19.27
CA ALA A 207 -9.58 -24.89 -20.01
C ALA A 207 -10.74 -25.25 -19.06
N SER A 208 -10.46 -25.87 -17.91
CA SER A 208 -11.47 -26.15 -16.88
C SER A 208 -12.02 -24.87 -16.25
N ASP A 209 -11.22 -23.81 -16.16
CA ASP A 209 -11.65 -22.48 -15.68
C ASP A 209 -12.40 -21.68 -16.76
N GLY A 210 -12.48 -22.18 -17.99
CA GLY A 210 -13.27 -21.61 -19.09
C GLY A 210 -12.49 -20.72 -20.07
N PHE A 211 -11.16 -20.71 -20.03
CA PHE A 211 -10.33 -19.92 -20.96
C PHE A 211 -10.11 -20.63 -22.29
N SER A 212 -10.35 -19.95 -23.41
CA SER A 212 -10.00 -20.44 -24.75
C SER A 212 -8.50 -20.34 -25.01
N ALA A 213 -7.99 -21.08 -26.01
CA ALA A 213 -6.54 -21.17 -26.26
C ALA A 213 -5.86 -19.82 -26.54
N ASP A 214 -6.57 -18.87 -27.15
CA ASP A 214 -6.12 -17.50 -27.41
C ASP A 214 -6.11 -16.59 -26.16
N GLN A 215 -6.75 -17.03 -25.07
CA GLN A 215 -6.74 -16.36 -23.78
C GLN A 215 -5.71 -16.96 -22.81
N GLN A 216 -4.91 -17.93 -23.26
CA GLN A 216 -3.93 -18.61 -22.41
C GLN A 216 -2.52 -18.14 -22.74
N GLN A 217 -1.75 -17.80 -21.72
CA GLN A 217 -0.34 -17.45 -21.83
C GLN A 217 0.50 -18.33 -20.91
N PHE A 218 1.63 -18.82 -21.41
CA PHE A 218 2.55 -19.67 -20.66
C PHE A 218 3.89 -18.98 -20.48
N LEU A 219 4.27 -18.74 -19.23
CA LEU A 219 5.46 -17.98 -18.85
C LEU A 219 6.44 -18.90 -18.11
N PRO A 220 7.45 -19.45 -18.80
CA PRO A 220 8.45 -20.31 -18.18
C PRO A 220 9.52 -19.51 -17.46
N SER A 221 10.00 -20.06 -16.35
CA SER A 221 11.13 -19.55 -15.58
C SER A 221 11.92 -20.71 -14.97
N ALA A 222 13.15 -20.43 -14.53
CA ALA A 222 13.99 -21.38 -13.83
C ALA A 222 14.53 -20.76 -12.54
N GLU A 223 14.48 -21.51 -11.43
CA GLU A 223 15.22 -21.16 -10.22
C GLU A 223 16.67 -21.60 -10.36
N MET A 224 17.58 -20.64 -10.22
CA MET A 224 18.99 -20.82 -10.51
C MET A 224 19.84 -20.30 -9.36
N ARG A 225 21.04 -20.86 -9.20
CA ARG A 225 22.02 -20.43 -8.20
C ARG A 225 23.44 -20.69 -8.68
N TYR A 226 24.44 -20.06 -8.07
CA TYR A 226 25.81 -20.56 -8.23
C TYR A 226 25.96 -21.90 -7.49
N ARG A 227 26.73 -22.83 -8.06
CA ARG A 227 26.99 -24.14 -7.46
C ARG A 227 27.56 -23.95 -6.05
N GLY A 228 26.92 -24.61 -5.07
CA GLY A 228 27.32 -24.53 -3.66
C GLY A 228 26.63 -23.42 -2.85
N GLN A 229 25.84 -22.54 -3.49
CA GLN A 229 24.98 -21.61 -2.77
C GLN A 229 23.67 -22.26 -2.31
N GLU A 230 23.05 -21.71 -1.26
CA GLU A 230 21.75 -22.18 -0.78
C GLU A 230 20.58 -21.48 -1.47
N HIS A 231 20.65 -20.16 -1.66
CA HIS A 231 19.56 -19.35 -2.20
C HIS A 231 19.50 -19.37 -3.73
N THR A 232 18.29 -19.39 -4.28
CA THR A 232 18.03 -19.33 -5.71
C THR A 232 17.47 -17.98 -6.14
N VAL A 233 17.63 -17.67 -7.42
CA VAL A 233 17.04 -16.53 -8.11
C VAL A 233 16.16 -17.06 -9.24
N ASN A 234 14.93 -16.55 -9.37
CA ASN A 234 14.02 -16.97 -10.43
C ASN A 234 14.25 -16.18 -11.72
N ILE A 235 14.63 -16.86 -12.79
CA ILE A 235 15.02 -16.26 -14.07
C ILE A 235 13.95 -16.55 -15.13
N PRO A 236 13.28 -15.52 -15.70
CA PRO A 236 12.39 -15.70 -16.84
C PRO A 236 13.13 -16.26 -18.05
N LEU A 237 12.55 -17.27 -18.68
CA LEU A 237 13.11 -17.93 -19.86
C LEU A 237 12.53 -17.35 -21.17
N PRO A 238 13.22 -17.48 -22.30
CA PRO A 238 12.77 -16.92 -23.58
C PRO A 238 11.49 -17.58 -24.13
N GLY A 239 11.20 -18.82 -23.72
CA GLY A 239 10.02 -19.56 -24.15
C GLY A 239 9.97 -20.94 -23.52
N VAL A 240 8.90 -21.68 -23.82
CA VAL A 240 8.69 -23.06 -23.31
C VAL A 240 9.51 -24.11 -24.05
N THR A 241 10.16 -23.68 -25.14
CA THR A 241 11.11 -24.48 -25.92
C THR A 241 12.46 -23.77 -25.85
N LEU A 242 13.41 -24.44 -25.20
CA LEU A 242 14.79 -24.01 -25.06
C LEU A 242 15.68 -24.73 -26.08
N SER A 243 16.75 -24.05 -26.43
CA SER A 243 17.87 -24.55 -27.23
C SER A 243 19.19 -24.26 -26.52
N THR A 244 20.29 -24.82 -27.02
CA THR A 244 21.63 -24.49 -26.53
C THR A 244 21.99 -23.02 -26.75
N ASP A 245 21.39 -22.40 -27.76
CA ASP A 245 21.66 -21.00 -28.13
C ASP A 245 21.06 -20.01 -27.11
N ASP A 246 20.14 -20.47 -26.25
CA ASP A 246 19.52 -19.66 -25.19
C ASP A 246 20.39 -19.55 -23.93
N ILE A 247 21.38 -20.45 -23.76
CA ILE A 247 22.23 -20.51 -22.55
C ILE A 247 22.94 -19.17 -22.26
N PRO A 248 23.56 -18.47 -23.23
CA PRO A 248 24.20 -17.18 -22.99
C PRO A 248 23.23 -16.13 -22.46
N LEU A 249 22.02 -16.06 -23.02
CA LEU A 249 20.98 -15.12 -22.59
C LEU A 249 20.50 -15.42 -21.16
N ILE A 250 20.29 -16.70 -20.83
CA ILE A 250 19.87 -17.13 -19.49
C ILE A 250 20.98 -16.80 -18.47
N THR A 251 22.24 -17.02 -18.85
CA THR A 251 23.42 -16.70 -18.02
C THR A 251 23.50 -15.21 -17.71
N GLU A 252 23.36 -14.36 -18.74
CA GLU A 252 23.34 -12.90 -18.59
C GLU A 252 22.21 -12.44 -17.66
N ARG A 253 20.99 -12.93 -17.90
CA ARG A 253 19.82 -12.62 -17.05
C ARG A 253 20.04 -13.03 -15.60
N PHE A 254 20.66 -14.19 -15.37
CA PHE A 254 20.98 -14.65 -14.02
C PHE A 254 21.98 -13.72 -13.33
N HIS A 255 23.09 -13.37 -13.97
CA HIS A 255 24.08 -12.47 -13.38
C HIS A 255 23.50 -11.09 -13.07
N ALA A 256 22.67 -10.55 -13.96
CA ALA A 256 22.00 -9.27 -13.75
C ALA A 256 21.03 -9.32 -12.56
N ALA A 257 20.19 -10.36 -12.48
CA ALA A 257 19.24 -10.54 -11.38
C ALA A 257 19.96 -10.76 -10.03
N HIS A 258 21.04 -11.55 -10.01
CA HIS A 258 21.84 -11.77 -8.81
C HIS A 258 22.56 -10.48 -8.35
N LEU A 259 23.09 -9.69 -9.28
CA LEU A 259 23.70 -8.39 -8.97
C LEU A 259 22.67 -7.44 -8.36
N GLN A 260 21.46 -7.39 -8.92
CA GLN A 260 20.38 -6.56 -8.40
C GLN A 260 19.96 -7.00 -6.99
N GLN A 261 19.84 -8.31 -6.74
CA GLN A 261 19.33 -8.83 -5.48
C GLN A 261 20.36 -8.85 -4.35
N TYR A 262 21.65 -9.11 -4.66
CA TYR A 262 22.69 -9.33 -3.65
C TYR A 262 23.90 -8.39 -3.78
N GLY A 263 23.90 -7.46 -4.73
CA GLY A 263 24.96 -6.45 -4.90
C GLY A 263 26.29 -6.98 -5.47
N HIS A 264 26.35 -8.25 -5.87
CA HIS A 264 27.52 -8.85 -6.50
C HIS A 264 27.13 -9.96 -7.48
N SER A 265 28.03 -10.35 -8.38
CA SER A 265 27.89 -11.51 -9.25
C SER A 265 29.23 -12.25 -9.37
N MET A 266 29.21 -13.58 -9.34
CA MET A 266 30.38 -14.44 -9.48
C MET A 266 30.46 -14.96 -10.90
N MET A 267 30.90 -14.13 -11.85
CA MET A 267 30.85 -14.44 -13.29
C MET A 267 31.62 -15.71 -13.70
N GLN A 268 32.50 -16.24 -12.84
CA GLN A 268 33.30 -17.43 -13.11
C GLN A 268 32.72 -18.71 -12.48
N ASP A 269 31.74 -18.58 -11.59
CA ASP A 269 31.21 -19.72 -10.84
C ASP A 269 30.16 -20.46 -11.68
N PRO A 270 30.18 -21.81 -11.70
CA PRO A 270 29.17 -22.59 -12.41
C PRO A 270 27.76 -22.29 -11.90
N ILE A 271 26.82 -22.13 -12.82
CA ILE A 271 25.41 -21.91 -12.51
C ILE A 271 24.67 -23.26 -12.55
N GLU A 272 23.83 -23.50 -11.55
CA GLU A 272 22.93 -24.65 -11.48
C GLU A 272 21.48 -24.20 -11.57
N ILE A 273 20.71 -24.91 -12.39
CA ILE A 273 19.25 -24.92 -12.33
C ILE A 273 18.86 -25.85 -11.19
N VAL A 274 17.89 -25.45 -10.37
CA VAL A 274 17.35 -26.24 -9.26
C VAL A 274 15.90 -26.65 -9.52
N THR A 275 15.11 -25.73 -10.08
CA THR A 275 13.67 -25.93 -10.33
C THR A 275 13.29 -25.31 -11.66
N LEU A 276 12.57 -26.04 -12.51
CA LEU A 276 11.87 -25.49 -13.66
C LEU A 276 10.45 -25.11 -13.26
N ARG A 277 10.04 -23.88 -13.55
CA ARG A 277 8.75 -23.31 -13.18
C ARG A 277 7.98 -22.87 -14.41
N LEU A 278 6.67 -23.12 -14.42
CA LEU A 278 5.78 -22.61 -15.46
C LEU A 278 4.59 -21.92 -14.82
N ARG A 279 4.38 -20.68 -15.20
CA ARG A 279 3.16 -19.95 -14.88
C ARG A 279 2.21 -20.02 -16.06
N ALA A 280 1.05 -20.65 -15.87
CA ALA A 280 -0.04 -20.64 -16.83
C ALA A 280 -1.03 -19.53 -16.45
N VAL A 281 -1.24 -18.58 -17.37
CA VAL A 281 -2.03 -17.36 -17.15
C VAL A 281 -3.26 -17.39 -18.04
N GLY A 282 -4.44 -17.35 -17.43
CA GLY A 282 -5.71 -17.08 -18.09
C GLY A 282 -5.97 -15.58 -18.13
N LEU A 283 -5.87 -15.00 -19.32
CA LEU A 283 -5.99 -13.57 -19.56
C LEU A 283 -7.46 -13.16 -19.41
N LEU A 284 -7.71 -12.25 -18.47
CA LEU A 284 -9.03 -11.64 -18.31
C LEU A 284 -9.06 -10.29 -19.03
N PRO A 285 -10.22 -9.90 -19.61
CA PRO A 285 -10.37 -8.56 -20.15
C PRO A 285 -10.20 -7.55 -19.02
N ARG A 286 -9.16 -6.73 -19.11
CA ARG A 286 -8.90 -5.67 -18.12
C ARG A 286 -9.84 -4.50 -18.39
N PRO A 287 -10.49 -3.94 -17.36
CA PRO A 287 -11.25 -2.72 -17.53
C PRO A 287 -10.32 -1.57 -17.91
N ASP A 288 -10.72 -0.77 -18.89
CA ASP A 288 -10.04 0.48 -19.17
C ASP A 288 -10.26 1.44 -18.00
N LEU A 289 -9.17 1.95 -17.44
CA LEU A 289 -9.25 2.99 -16.41
C LEU A 289 -9.70 4.29 -17.07
N ALA A 290 -10.87 4.77 -16.68
CA ALA A 290 -11.40 6.04 -17.15
C ALA A 290 -10.46 7.18 -16.73
N ARG A 291 -10.13 8.06 -17.69
CA ARG A 291 -9.45 9.32 -17.39
C ARG A 291 -10.42 10.26 -16.71
N ALA A 292 -9.91 11.02 -15.75
CA ALA A 292 -10.70 12.07 -15.11
C ALA A 292 -10.99 13.20 -16.10
N GLU A 293 -12.12 13.86 -15.92
CA GLU A 293 -12.42 15.10 -16.65
C GLU A 293 -11.38 16.16 -16.30
N SER A 294 -11.06 17.03 -17.27
CA SER A 294 -10.13 18.12 -17.02
C SER A 294 -10.68 19.09 -15.96
N GLY A 295 -9.83 19.44 -15.00
CA GLY A 295 -10.12 20.46 -14.02
C GLY A 295 -10.25 21.83 -14.66
N SER A 296 -11.01 22.71 -14.02
CA SER A 296 -11.17 24.11 -14.44
C SER A 296 -9.99 24.99 -14.00
N GLY A 297 -9.17 24.51 -13.06
CA GLY A 297 -8.20 25.31 -12.31
C GLY A 297 -8.82 26.19 -11.22
N ASP A 298 -10.16 26.23 -11.13
CA ASP A 298 -10.91 26.97 -10.11
C ASP A 298 -11.66 26.01 -9.18
N LEU A 299 -11.18 25.93 -7.94
CA LEU A 299 -11.73 25.04 -6.91
C LEU A 299 -12.92 25.63 -6.15
N ALA A 300 -13.46 26.79 -6.55
CA ALA A 300 -14.61 27.40 -5.89
C ALA A 300 -15.83 26.47 -5.82
N ALA A 301 -16.10 25.71 -6.89
CA ALA A 301 -17.19 24.74 -6.93
C ALA A 301 -16.96 23.52 -6.02
N ALA A 302 -15.69 23.18 -5.76
CA ALA A 302 -15.28 22.09 -4.89
C ALA A 302 -15.22 22.51 -3.41
N SER A 303 -15.11 23.82 -3.11
CA SER A 303 -15.04 24.31 -1.74
C SER A 303 -16.28 23.94 -0.91
N ARG A 304 -16.04 23.47 0.32
CA ARG A 304 -17.02 23.16 1.35
C ARG A 304 -16.86 24.04 2.60
N GLY A 305 -16.12 25.14 2.50
CA GLY A 305 -15.77 26.01 3.62
C GLY A 305 -14.47 25.59 4.30
N SER A 306 -14.39 25.79 5.62
CA SER A 306 -13.19 25.51 6.41
C SER A 306 -13.51 24.69 7.67
N ARG A 307 -12.49 24.01 8.19
CA ARG A 307 -12.55 23.26 9.45
C ARG A 307 -11.33 23.58 10.31
N LEU A 308 -11.55 23.78 11.61
CA LEU A 308 -10.47 23.93 12.57
C LEU A 308 -9.90 22.57 12.94
N VAL A 309 -8.57 22.47 12.89
CA VAL A 309 -7.80 21.29 13.23
C VAL A 309 -6.86 21.64 14.38
N PHE A 310 -6.85 20.81 15.43
CA PHE A 310 -5.90 20.98 16.52
C PHE A 310 -4.50 20.51 16.11
N ASP A 311 -3.55 21.43 16.05
CA ASP A 311 -2.13 21.12 15.89
C ASP A 311 -1.45 21.08 17.25
N ARG A 312 -0.94 19.89 17.60
CA ARG A 312 -0.23 19.67 18.86
C ARG A 312 1.09 20.43 18.92
N ALA A 313 1.77 20.64 17.80
CA ALA A 313 3.10 21.27 17.80
C ALA A 313 3.03 22.75 18.19
N SER A 314 2.02 23.47 17.69
CA SER A 314 1.74 24.86 18.06
C SER A 314 0.76 25.00 19.23
N SER A 315 0.16 23.90 19.69
CA SER A 315 -0.95 23.89 20.65
C SER A 315 -2.08 24.84 20.24
N ALA A 316 -2.36 24.92 18.94
CA ALA A 316 -3.30 25.87 18.36
C ALA A 316 -4.27 25.19 17.40
N GLN A 317 -5.41 25.86 17.15
CA GLN A 317 -6.35 25.48 16.11
C GLN A 317 -5.90 26.12 14.79
N ILE A 318 -5.63 25.29 13.79
CA ILE A 318 -5.27 25.71 12.44
C ILE A 318 -6.49 25.54 11.55
N GLU A 319 -6.81 26.56 10.76
CA GLU A 319 -7.90 26.49 9.78
C GLU A 319 -7.43 25.75 8.52
N TYR A 320 -8.15 24.69 8.15
CA TYR A 320 -7.97 23.94 6.91
C TYR A 320 -9.13 24.24 5.96
N GLN A 321 -8.83 24.53 4.69
CA GLN A 321 -9.86 24.63 3.65
C GLN A 321 -10.35 23.24 3.27
N VAL A 322 -11.67 23.06 3.18
CA VAL A 322 -12.29 21.75 2.89
C VAL A 322 -12.78 21.73 1.44
N TYR A 323 -12.45 20.66 0.73
CA TYR A 323 -12.83 20.47 -0.67
C TYR A 323 -13.51 19.11 -0.89
N ASP A 324 -14.48 19.09 -1.80
CA ASP A 324 -15.13 17.90 -2.32
C ASP A 324 -14.30 17.29 -3.44
N ARG A 325 -13.72 16.10 -3.21
CA ARG A 325 -12.93 15.38 -4.21
C ARG A 325 -13.70 15.18 -5.52
N MET A 326 -15.00 14.91 -5.44
CA MET A 326 -15.82 14.56 -6.61
C MET A 326 -16.05 15.73 -7.56
N LYS A 327 -15.66 16.95 -7.15
CA LYS A 327 -15.77 18.17 -7.95
C LYS A 327 -14.41 18.70 -8.42
N MET A 328 -13.35 17.92 -8.23
CA MET A 328 -12.01 18.23 -8.70
C MET A 328 -11.71 17.41 -9.96
N GLY A 329 -11.10 18.03 -10.97
CA GLY A 329 -10.71 17.39 -12.23
C GLY A 329 -9.19 17.32 -12.40
N ALA A 330 -8.75 16.55 -13.39
CA ALA A 330 -7.33 16.38 -13.72
C ALA A 330 -6.65 17.74 -13.98
N GLY A 331 -5.52 17.97 -13.33
CA GLY A 331 -4.76 19.22 -13.40
C GLY A 331 -5.12 20.25 -12.33
N ASP A 332 -6.25 20.11 -11.63
CA ASP A 332 -6.55 20.97 -10.48
C ASP A 332 -5.48 20.81 -9.39
N SER A 333 -5.16 21.89 -8.69
CA SER A 333 -4.12 21.91 -7.68
C SER A 333 -4.44 22.88 -6.55
N LEU A 334 -3.98 22.55 -5.34
CA LEU A 334 -4.09 23.39 -4.16
C LEU A 334 -2.85 23.25 -3.27
N SER A 335 -2.60 24.28 -2.46
CA SER A 335 -1.60 24.24 -1.41
C SER A 335 -2.28 24.07 -0.06
N GLY A 336 -1.66 23.30 0.84
CA GLY A 336 -2.18 23.13 2.19
C GLY A 336 -2.01 24.40 3.04
N PRO A 337 -2.70 24.52 4.20
CA PRO A 337 -3.48 23.46 4.84
C PRO A 337 -4.88 23.26 4.23
N ALA A 338 -5.18 22.03 3.81
CA ALA A 338 -6.45 21.67 3.20
C ALA A 338 -6.87 20.21 3.51
N ILE A 339 -8.17 19.96 3.47
CA ILE A 339 -8.80 18.65 3.60
C ILE A 339 -9.54 18.36 2.30
N VAL A 340 -9.26 17.22 1.67
CA VAL A 340 -10.01 16.76 0.50
C VAL A 340 -10.84 15.54 0.93
N GLU A 341 -12.16 15.70 0.91
CA GLU A 341 -13.11 14.68 1.36
C GLU A 341 -13.73 13.93 0.18
N GLU A 342 -13.90 12.63 0.35
CA GLU A 342 -14.74 11.79 -0.49
C GLU A 342 -15.53 10.81 0.39
N PRO A 343 -16.58 10.14 -0.13
CA PRO A 343 -17.42 9.28 0.70
C PRO A 343 -16.66 8.20 1.47
N SER A 344 -15.58 7.66 0.92
CA SER A 344 -14.85 6.53 1.50
C SER A 344 -13.57 6.90 2.27
N SER A 345 -13.16 8.17 2.25
CA SER A 345 -11.85 8.59 2.78
C SER A 345 -11.72 10.10 2.96
N THR A 346 -10.76 10.49 3.79
CA THR A 346 -10.37 11.89 3.99
C THR A 346 -8.88 12.03 3.75
N THR A 347 -8.49 12.96 2.88
CA THR A 347 -7.09 13.22 2.53
C THR A 347 -6.63 14.52 3.16
N MET A 348 -5.54 14.45 3.92
CA MET A 348 -4.94 15.62 4.58
C MET A 348 -3.81 16.19 3.73
N VAL A 349 -3.84 17.51 3.49
CA VAL A 349 -2.76 18.26 2.85
C VAL A 349 -2.27 19.30 3.86
N HIS A 350 -1.08 19.11 4.41
CA HIS A 350 -0.58 19.99 5.48
C HIS A 350 0.09 21.24 4.91
N ALA A 351 0.34 22.23 5.78
CA ALA A 351 1.01 23.47 5.38
C ALA A 351 2.35 23.17 4.68
N GLY A 352 2.57 23.81 3.52
CA GLY A 352 3.73 23.61 2.66
C GLY A 352 3.58 22.47 1.64
N ASP A 353 2.70 21.50 1.86
CA ASP A 353 2.42 20.46 0.87
C ASP A 353 1.61 21.02 -0.30
N THR A 354 1.79 20.44 -1.48
CA THR A 354 0.99 20.77 -2.67
C THR A 354 0.31 19.52 -3.19
N LEU A 355 -1.00 19.60 -3.40
CA LEU A 355 -1.80 18.56 -4.02
C LEU A 355 -2.08 18.91 -5.48
N THR A 356 -1.96 17.94 -6.37
CA THR A 356 -2.40 18.02 -7.77
C THR A 356 -3.23 16.78 -8.12
N VAL A 357 -4.32 16.95 -8.86
CA VAL A 357 -5.11 15.84 -9.40
C VAL A 357 -4.47 15.34 -10.69
N GLY A 358 -4.15 14.05 -10.72
CA GLY A 358 -3.56 13.40 -11.88
C GLY A 358 -4.58 13.02 -12.96
N GLU A 359 -4.08 12.39 -14.02
CA GLU A 359 -4.86 12.07 -15.22
C GLU A 359 -6.00 11.07 -14.97
N TYR A 360 -5.83 10.18 -14.00
CA TYR A 360 -6.83 9.18 -13.62
C TYR A 360 -7.62 9.61 -12.38
N GLY A 361 -7.48 10.87 -11.95
CA GLY A 361 -8.15 11.40 -10.76
C GLY A 361 -7.49 11.01 -9.44
N GLU A 362 -6.30 10.41 -9.49
CA GLU A 362 -5.47 10.18 -8.30
C GLU A 362 -4.95 11.52 -7.74
N LEU A 363 -4.94 11.65 -6.42
CA LEU A 363 -4.38 12.84 -5.77
C LEU A 363 -2.88 12.62 -5.55
N GLN A 364 -2.08 13.55 -6.05
CA GLN A 364 -0.62 13.54 -5.93
C GLN A 364 -0.22 14.63 -4.95
N ILE A 365 0.26 14.26 -3.75
CA ILE A 365 0.69 15.18 -2.72
C ILE A 365 2.21 15.25 -2.70
N ARG A 366 2.77 16.38 -3.13
CA ARG A 366 4.20 16.69 -2.97
C ARG A 366 4.43 17.15 -1.54
N ILE A 367 5.29 16.42 -0.84
CA ILE A 367 5.56 16.63 0.58
C ILE A 367 6.67 17.67 0.74
N ALA A 368 6.38 18.74 1.48
CA ALA A 368 7.40 19.71 1.86
C ALA A 368 8.45 19.03 2.75
N GLN A 369 9.72 19.12 2.38
CA GLN A 369 10.81 18.61 3.19
C GLN A 369 11.05 19.55 4.38
N ARG A 370 11.29 18.99 5.58
CA ARG A 370 11.77 19.77 6.73
C ARG A 370 13.19 20.27 6.43
N GLY A 371 13.30 21.43 5.79
CA GLY A 371 14.58 22.01 5.36
C GLY A 371 14.53 23.42 4.75
N ASP A 372 13.38 23.90 4.26
CA ASP A 372 13.31 25.17 3.50
C ASP A 372 12.59 26.32 4.23
N ASN A 373 12.65 26.35 5.57
CA ASN A 373 12.41 27.59 6.32
C ASN A 373 13.75 28.03 6.90
N GLY A 374 14.48 28.84 6.12
CA GLY A 374 15.66 29.58 6.57
C GLY A 374 15.31 30.73 7.50
#